data_AF-A0A9Q3JM54-F1
#
_entry.id   AF-A0A9Q3JM54-F1
#
_cell.length_a   1.000
_cell.length_b   1.000
_cell.length_c   1.000
_cell.angle_alpha   90.00
_cell.angle_beta   90.00
_cell.angle_gamma   90.00
#
_symmetry.space_group_name_H-M   'P 1'
#
loop_
_entity.id
_entity.type
_entity.pdbx_description
1 polymer ?
#
loop_
_entity_poly.entity_id
_entity_poly.type
_entity_poly.pdbx_seq_one_letter_code
_entity_poly.pdbx_strand_id
1 'polypeptide(L)'
;MLCTKLAFSTAYHPKTDGLAEKTIQTMEEILRRFCAYGMEYKDHEAYTNDWVTLQPEVQLVYNTTQHSTTGKTPSLVKKGWNPLFPLDHLKKNLLTIHPTAKDFHDMWNKPFDTAKKCIAEAKEYNKQKWDKTHMAPDFKEGTKF
;
A
#
# COMPACT_ATOMS: atom_id res chain seq x y z
N MET A 1 3.53 -37.97 -11.70
CA MET A 1 3.99 -37.62 -10.33
C MET A 1 4.89 -36.39 -10.49
N LEU A 2 4.51 -35.23 -9.95
CA LEU A 2 5.37 -34.03 -10.03
C LEU A 2 6.57 -34.25 -9.09
N CYS A 3 7.79 -34.27 -9.62
CA CYS A 3 9.03 -34.51 -8.86
C CYS A 3 9.43 -33.31 -7.99
N THR A 4 8.53 -32.85 -7.12
CA THR A 4 8.74 -31.71 -6.21
C THR A 4 9.18 -32.18 -4.83
N LYS A 5 10.23 -31.57 -4.28
CA LYS A 5 10.70 -31.82 -2.91
C LYS A 5 9.93 -30.95 -1.92
N LEU A 6 9.46 -31.55 -0.83
CA LEU A 6 8.78 -30.84 0.26
C LEU A 6 9.81 -30.19 1.19
N ALA A 7 9.58 -28.92 1.54
CA ALA A 7 10.33 -28.21 2.56
C ALA A 7 9.40 -27.93 3.74
N PHE A 8 9.73 -28.43 4.93
CA PHE A 8 8.91 -28.26 6.14
C PHE A 8 9.51 -27.22 7.07
N SER A 9 8.65 -26.41 7.68
CA SER A 9 9.04 -25.54 8.80
C SER A 9 9.16 -26.35 10.10
N THR A 10 9.95 -25.85 11.05
CA THR A 10 10.02 -26.42 12.40
C THR A 10 8.71 -26.20 13.16
N ALA A 11 8.25 -27.21 13.90
CA ALA A 11 7.05 -27.10 14.73
C ALA A 11 7.19 -25.92 15.73
N TYR A 12 6.10 -25.17 15.92
CA TYR A 12 6.01 -24.02 16.83
C TYR A 12 6.97 -22.83 16.56
N HIS A 13 7.68 -22.83 15.42
CA HIS A 13 8.55 -21.74 14.98
C HIS A 13 8.35 -21.47 13.48
N PRO A 14 7.29 -20.75 13.09
CA PRO A 14 6.93 -20.57 11.67
C PRO A 14 7.85 -19.63 10.87
N LYS A 15 8.97 -19.17 11.46
CA LYS A 15 10.00 -18.28 10.85
C LYS A 15 10.59 -18.70 9.50
N THR A 16 10.23 -19.88 8.97
CA THR A 16 10.78 -20.42 7.73
C THR A 16 10.20 -19.76 6.47
N ASP A 17 8.94 -19.28 6.51
CA ASP A 17 8.29 -18.67 5.35
C ASP A 17 7.75 -17.26 5.64
N GLY A 18 8.66 -16.38 6.07
CA GLY A 18 8.32 -14.99 6.37
C GLY A 18 7.76 -14.21 5.16
N LEU A 19 8.02 -14.67 3.94
CA LEU A 19 7.44 -14.07 2.73
C LEU A 19 5.95 -14.38 2.64
N ALA A 20 5.56 -15.66 2.78
CA ALA A 20 4.14 -16.02 2.81
C ALA A 20 3.43 -15.37 3.99
N GLU A 21 4.03 -15.38 5.18
CA GLU A 21 3.45 -14.73 6.37
C GLU A 21 3.18 -13.24 6.14
N LYS A 22 4.16 -12.49 5.61
CA LYS A 22 3.98 -11.05 5.31
C LYS A 22 2.95 -10.81 4.21
N THR A 23 2.89 -11.69 3.24
CA THR A 23 1.89 -11.65 2.17
C THR A 23 0.48 -11.84 2.72
N ILE A 24 0.28 -12.86 3.55
CA ILE A 24 -1.00 -13.15 4.22
C ILE A 24 -1.40 -11.97 5.11
N GLN A 25 -0.49 -11.45 5.93
CA GLN A 25 -0.74 -10.29 6.78
C GLN A 25 -1.24 -9.07 5.98
N THR A 26 -0.65 -8.80 4.82
CA THR A 26 -1.06 -7.69 3.95
C THR A 26 -2.44 -7.92 3.35
N MET A 27 -2.74 -9.14 2.89
CA MET A 27 -4.07 -9.49 2.35
C MET A 27 -5.15 -9.41 3.42
N GLU A 28 -4.87 -9.86 4.64
CA GLU A 28 -5.77 -9.74 5.79
C GLU A 28 -6.07 -8.28 6.14
N GLU A 29 -5.06 -7.39 6.07
CA GLU A 29 -5.27 -5.97 6.32
C GLU A 29 -6.21 -5.35 5.28
N ILE A 30 -6.06 -5.72 4.00
CA ILE A 30 -6.95 -5.27 2.93
C ILE A 30 -8.37 -5.80 3.20
N LEU A 31 -8.53 -7.11 3.41
CA LEU A 31 -9.83 -7.72 3.69
C LEU A 31 -10.52 -7.09 4.90
N ARG A 32 -9.79 -6.83 5.98
CA ARG A 32 -10.35 -6.25 7.20
C ARG A 32 -10.97 -4.88 6.94
N ARG A 33 -10.41 -4.07 6.04
CA ARG A 33 -10.99 -2.76 5.68
C ARG A 33 -12.33 -2.90 4.96
N PHE A 34 -12.50 -3.94 4.15
CA PHE A 34 -13.74 -4.17 3.39
C PHE A 34 -14.79 -4.93 4.21
N CYS A 35 -14.39 -5.88 5.04
CA CYS A 35 -15.30 -6.66 5.88
C CYS A 35 -15.74 -5.91 7.14
N ALA A 36 -14.84 -5.15 7.81
CA ALA A 36 -15.17 -4.53 9.10
C ALA A 36 -16.02 -3.25 8.98
N TYR A 37 -15.94 -2.55 7.85
CA TYR A 37 -16.64 -1.27 7.66
C TYR A 37 -17.94 -1.40 6.85
N GLY A 38 -18.37 -2.63 6.53
CA GLY A 38 -19.65 -2.88 5.86
C GLY A 38 -19.88 -1.94 4.69
N MET A 39 -19.18 -2.13 3.57
CA MET A 39 -19.62 -1.45 2.35
C MET A 39 -21.07 -1.88 2.11
N GLU A 40 -21.96 -0.91 1.94
CA GLU A 40 -23.40 -1.03 1.68
C GLU A 40 -23.67 -1.63 0.28
N TYR A 41 -22.85 -2.60 -0.14
CA TYR A 41 -22.77 -3.14 -1.49
C TYR A 41 -23.62 -4.40 -1.67
N LYS A 42 -24.40 -4.79 -0.65
CA LYS A 42 -25.43 -5.81 -0.74
C LYS A 42 -26.71 -5.30 -0.08
N ASP A 43 -27.81 -5.56 -0.79
CA ASP A 43 -29.20 -5.30 -0.42
C ASP A 43 -29.44 -5.47 1.08
N HIS A 44 -30.06 -4.45 1.70
CA HIS A 44 -30.78 -4.29 2.99
C HIS A 44 -30.73 -5.35 4.14
N GLU A 45 -29.97 -6.43 4.05
CA GLU A 45 -29.90 -7.52 5.00
C GLU A 45 -28.44 -7.82 5.37
N ALA A 46 -28.02 -7.19 6.48
CA ALA A 46 -26.88 -7.55 7.32
C ALA A 46 -25.46 -7.42 6.73
N TYR A 47 -24.53 -7.01 7.60
CA TYR A 47 -23.08 -7.04 7.42
C TYR A 47 -22.63 -8.44 6.97
N THR A 48 -22.45 -8.66 5.68
CA THR A 48 -21.89 -9.90 5.17
C THR A 48 -20.37 -9.77 5.13
N ASN A 49 -19.71 -10.34 6.14
CA ASN A 49 -18.26 -10.61 6.19
C ASN A 49 -17.84 -11.63 5.12
N ASP A 50 -18.30 -11.48 3.88
CA ASP A 50 -18.12 -12.42 2.77
C ASP A 50 -16.74 -12.19 2.13
N TRP A 51 -15.70 -12.52 2.89
CA TRP A 51 -14.32 -12.41 2.46
C TRP A 51 -14.01 -13.31 1.25
N VAL A 52 -14.81 -14.36 1.02
CA VAL A 52 -14.66 -15.29 -0.09
C VAL A 52 -14.94 -14.59 -1.41
N THR A 53 -16.00 -13.78 -1.49
CA THR A 53 -16.30 -13.01 -2.70
C THR A 53 -15.30 -11.88 -2.95
N LEU A 54 -14.69 -11.34 -1.89
CA LEU A 54 -13.64 -10.31 -1.98
C LEU A 54 -12.25 -10.90 -2.35
N GLN A 55 -12.04 -12.20 -2.19
CA GLN A 55 -10.73 -12.82 -2.39
C GLN A 55 -10.10 -12.55 -3.78
N PRO A 56 -10.84 -12.65 -4.91
CA PRO A 56 -10.29 -12.34 -6.22
C PRO A 56 -9.87 -10.87 -6.35
N GLU A 57 -10.64 -9.96 -5.77
CA GLU A 57 -10.36 -8.52 -5.82
C GLU A 57 -9.11 -8.18 -5.01
N VAL A 58 -8.99 -8.73 -3.79
CA VAL A 58 -7.82 -8.53 -2.94
C VAL A 58 -6.56 -9.09 -3.61
N GLN A 59 -6.65 -10.27 -4.23
CA GLN A 59 -5.54 -10.83 -4.98
C GLN A 59 -5.14 -9.95 -6.16
N LEU A 60 -6.11 -9.40 -6.90
CA LEU A 60 -5.86 -8.50 -8.02
C LEU A 60 -5.14 -7.23 -7.53
N VAL A 61 -5.71 -6.55 -6.53
CA VAL A 61 -5.16 -5.31 -5.95
C VAL A 61 -3.73 -5.54 -5.43
N TYR A 62 -3.50 -6.62 -4.70
CA TYR A 62 -2.18 -6.96 -4.19
C TYR A 62 -1.17 -7.14 -5.34
N ASN A 63 -1.54 -7.87 -6.40
CA ASN A 63 -0.65 -8.13 -7.52
C ASN A 63 -0.37 -6.91 -8.41
N THR A 64 -1.24 -5.90 -8.41
CA THR A 64 -1.10 -4.67 -9.21
C THR A 64 -0.61 -3.46 -8.42
N THR A 65 -0.46 -3.58 -7.10
CA THR A 65 0.07 -2.50 -6.26
C THR A 65 1.60 -2.55 -6.24
N GLN A 66 2.24 -1.39 -6.24
CA GLN A 66 3.70 -1.30 -6.18
C GLN A 66 4.19 -1.65 -4.78
N HIS A 67 5.14 -2.58 -4.67
CA HIS A 67 5.72 -2.95 -3.38
C HIS A 67 6.94 -2.07 -3.08
N SER A 68 7.04 -1.61 -1.83
CA SER A 68 8.13 -0.73 -1.37
C SER A 68 9.51 -1.36 -1.56
N THR A 69 9.65 -2.67 -1.32
CA THR A 69 10.92 -3.39 -1.43
C THR A 69 11.44 -3.48 -2.86
N THR A 70 10.56 -3.67 -3.84
CA THR A 70 10.95 -3.92 -5.24
C THR A 70 10.77 -2.71 -6.14
N GLY A 71 10.01 -1.70 -5.70
CA GLY A 71 9.60 -0.58 -6.55
C GLY A 71 8.76 -1.02 -7.76
N LYS A 72 8.24 -2.25 -7.77
CA LYS A 72 7.49 -2.84 -8.88
C LYS A 72 6.27 -3.60 -8.36
N THR A 73 5.30 -3.83 -9.22
CA THR A 73 4.13 -4.65 -8.89
C THR A 73 4.49 -6.14 -8.97
N PRO A 74 3.92 -7.01 -8.12
CA PRO A 74 4.17 -8.45 -8.20
C PRO A 74 3.84 -9.06 -9.57
N SER A 75 2.77 -8.60 -10.24
CA SER A 75 2.42 -9.08 -11.58
C SER A 75 3.48 -8.69 -12.62
N LEU A 76 4.04 -7.48 -12.53
CA LEU A 76 5.12 -7.06 -13.41
C LEU A 76 6.39 -7.90 -13.20
N VAL A 77 6.74 -8.20 -11.94
CA VAL A 77 7.93 -9.02 -11.65
C VAL A 77 7.73 -10.48 -12.07
N LYS A 78 6.55 -11.06 -11.81
CA LYS A 78 6.28 -12.48 -12.06
C LYS A 78 5.91 -12.79 -13.51
N LYS A 79 5.12 -11.92 -14.14
CA LYS A 79 4.53 -12.15 -15.47
C LYS A 79 5.07 -11.22 -16.54
N GLY A 80 5.72 -10.11 -16.17
CA GLY A 80 6.21 -9.10 -17.11
C GLY A 80 5.17 -8.05 -17.51
N TRP A 81 3.94 -8.11 -16.98
CA TRP A 81 2.87 -7.17 -17.32
C TRP A 81 1.86 -7.00 -16.17
N ASN A 82 1.11 -5.89 -16.20
CA ASN A 82 -0.03 -5.64 -15.33
C ASN A 82 -1.33 -5.68 -16.15
N PRO A 83 -2.43 -6.22 -15.60
CA PRO A 83 -3.74 -6.14 -16.25
C PRO A 83 -4.17 -4.68 -16.39
N LEU A 84 -4.89 -4.40 -17.47
CA LEU A 84 -5.54 -3.11 -17.68
C LEU A 84 -6.89 -3.10 -16.96
N PHE A 85 -7.16 -2.04 -16.23
CA PHE A 85 -8.43 -1.81 -15.56
C PHE A 85 -9.38 -1.04 -16.48
N PRO A 86 -10.72 -1.14 -16.29
CA PRO A 86 -11.69 -0.34 -17.04
C PRO A 86 -11.37 1.16 -17.01
N LEU A 87 -10.82 1.66 -15.89
CA LEU A 87 -10.37 3.05 -15.73
C LEU A 87 -9.21 3.42 -16.66
N ASP A 88 -8.34 2.47 -17.01
CA ASP A 88 -7.22 2.70 -17.95
C ASP A 88 -7.72 2.88 -19.39
N HIS A 89 -8.90 2.32 -19.70
CA HIS A 89 -9.56 2.46 -21.00
C HIS A 89 -10.42 3.71 -21.13
N LEU A 90 -10.67 4.43 -20.02
CA LEU A 90 -11.31 5.74 -20.08
C LEU A 90 -10.35 6.71 -20.77
N LYS A 91 -10.69 7.13 -21.99
CA LYS A 91 -9.95 8.21 -22.65
C LYS A 91 -10.16 9.47 -21.83
N LYS A 92 -9.14 9.88 -21.06
CA LYS A 92 -9.12 11.13 -20.29
C LYS A 92 -9.51 12.34 -21.14
N ASN A 93 -9.23 12.28 -22.44
CA ASN A 93 -9.50 13.32 -23.42
C ASN A 93 -10.94 13.31 -23.97
N LEU A 94 -11.75 12.29 -23.66
CA LEU A 94 -13.18 12.20 -24.05
C LEU A 94 -14.12 12.57 -22.91
N LEU A 95 -13.62 12.72 -21.69
CA LEU A 95 -14.40 13.24 -20.58
C LEU A 95 -14.45 14.77 -20.71
N THR A 96 -15.53 15.30 -21.29
CA THR A 96 -15.84 16.73 -21.18
C THR A 96 -16.19 17.01 -19.73
N ILE A 97 -15.17 17.30 -18.91
CA ILE A 97 -15.37 17.69 -17.52
C ILE A 97 -16.12 19.02 -17.55
N HIS A 98 -17.31 19.05 -16.95
CA HIS A 98 -18.09 20.28 -16.83
C HIS A 98 -17.22 21.36 -16.16
N PRO A 99 -17.24 22.62 -16.63
CA PRO A 99 -16.39 23.70 -16.09
C PRO A 99 -16.41 23.77 -14.56
N THR A 100 -17.61 23.67 -13.95
CA THR A 100 -17.78 23.66 -12.49
C THR A 100 -17.03 22.52 -11.77
N ALA A 101 -16.99 21.32 -12.36
CA ALA A 101 -16.28 20.18 -11.77
C ALA A 101 -14.76 20.38 -11.85
N LYS A 102 -14.28 21.01 -12.93
CA LYS A 102 -12.87 21.40 -13.07
C LYS A 102 -12.51 22.51 -12.08
N ASP A 103 -13.33 23.55 -11.96
CA ASP A 103 -13.10 24.65 -11.03
C ASP A 103 -13.09 24.15 -9.58
N PHE A 104 -13.99 23.22 -9.23
CA PHE A 104 -14.00 22.58 -7.92
C PHE A 104 -12.74 21.74 -7.68
N HIS A 105 -12.29 20.98 -8.68
CA HIS A 105 -11.05 20.22 -8.59
C HIS A 105 -9.82 21.13 -8.38
N ASP A 106 -9.73 22.22 -9.13
CA ASP A 106 -8.64 23.19 -9.03
C ASP A 106 -8.68 23.95 -7.70
N MET A 107 -9.88 24.30 -7.23
CA MET A 107 -10.09 24.85 -5.88
C MET A 107 -9.64 23.87 -4.81
N TRP A 108 -9.94 22.57 -4.96
CA TRP A 108 -9.59 21.54 -3.98
C TRP A 108 -8.09 21.25 -3.96
N ASN A 109 -7.42 21.19 -5.11
CA ASN A 109 -5.99 20.88 -5.15
C ASN A 109 -5.10 21.96 -4.52
N LYS A 110 -5.47 23.25 -4.63
CA LYS A 110 -4.67 24.36 -4.10
C LYS A 110 -4.39 24.25 -2.59
N PRO A 111 -5.40 24.09 -1.71
CA PRO A 111 -5.18 23.82 -0.29
C PRO A 111 -4.38 22.55 -0.03
N PHE A 112 -4.66 21.47 -0.77
CA PHE A 112 -3.96 20.19 -0.57
C PHE A 112 -2.46 20.29 -0.88
N ASP A 113 -2.09 20.94 -1.98
CA ASP A 113 -0.69 21.15 -2.35
C ASP A 113 0.01 22.10 -1.37
N THR A 114 -0.70 23.12 -0.89
CA THR A 114 -0.19 24.01 0.16
C THR A 114 0.05 23.24 1.45
N ALA A 115 -0.91 22.43 1.90
CA ALA A 115 -0.77 21.62 3.10
C ALA A 115 0.39 20.61 2.98
N LYS A 116 0.56 19.96 1.82
CA LYS A 116 1.71 19.07 1.56
C LYS A 116 3.04 19.81 1.68
N LYS A 117 3.14 21.02 1.13
CA LYS A 117 4.35 21.87 1.26
C LYS A 117 4.61 22.21 2.71
N CYS A 118 3.60 22.69 3.44
CA CYS A 118 3.74 23.03 4.86
C CYS A 118 4.19 21.83 5.70
N ILE A 119 3.65 20.64 5.44
CA ILE A 119 4.07 19.41 6.12
C ILE A 119 5.53 19.05 5.79
N ALA A 120 5.94 19.18 4.54
CA ALA A 120 7.31 18.92 4.12
C ALA A 120 8.30 19.90 4.78
N GLU A 121 7.97 21.20 4.78
CA GLU A 121 8.76 22.25 5.43
C GLU A 121 8.85 22.05 6.95
N ALA A 122 7.73 21.72 7.60
CA ALA A 122 7.71 21.43 9.03
C ALA A 122 8.58 20.20 9.38
N LYS A 123 8.55 19.16 8.53
CA LYS A 123 9.39 17.98 8.70
C LYS A 123 10.88 18.33 8.58
N GLU A 124 11.26 19.15 7.60
CA GLU A 124 12.64 19.60 7.40
C GLU A 124 13.11 20.47 8.58
N TYR A 125 12.28 21.43 9.01
CA TYR A 125 12.56 22.27 10.18
C TYR A 125 12.76 21.46 11.46
N ASN A 126 11.86 20.51 11.73
CA ASN A 126 11.95 19.65 12.90
C ASN A 126 13.21 18.77 12.87
N LYS A 127 13.59 18.25 11.69
CA LYS A 127 14.83 17.50 11.50
C LYS A 127 16.05 18.37 11.83
N GLN A 128 16.15 19.57 11.24
CA GLN A 128 17.27 20.48 11.50
C GLN A 128 17.39 20.88 12.97
N LYS A 129 16.26 21.09 13.66
CA LYS A 129 16.22 21.40 15.09
C LYS A 129 16.66 20.20 15.95
N TRP A 130 16.18 19.01 15.61
CA TRP A 130 16.57 17.76 16.26
C TRP A 130 18.08 17.52 16.13
N ASP A 131 18.62 17.59 14.91
CA ASP A 131 20.05 17.37 14.63
C ASP A 131 20.96 18.35 15.39
N LYS A 132 20.53 19.61 15.57
CA LYS A 132 21.25 20.63 16.36
C LYS A 132 21.25 20.35 17.88
N THR A 133 20.19 19.71 18.38
CA THR A 133 20.02 19.44 19.82
C THR A 133 20.49 18.04 20.22
N HIS A 134 20.61 17.13 19.25
CA HIS A 134 20.99 15.73 19.43
C HIS A 134 22.17 15.41 18.50
N MET A 135 23.31 16.10 18.67
CA MET A 135 24.56 15.63 18.09
C MET A 135 24.92 14.30 18.74
N ALA A 136 25.15 13.27 17.93
CA ALA A 136 25.72 12.02 18.41
C ALA A 136 27.08 12.33 19.07
N PRO A 137 27.42 11.72 20.22
CA PRO A 137 28.74 11.86 20.80
C PRO A 137 29.80 11.46 19.76
N ASP A 138 30.84 12.27 19.62
CA ASP A 138 31.97 11.97 18.75
C ASP A 138 32.77 10.81 19.34
N PHE A 139 32.44 9.59 18.93
CA PHE A 139 33.16 8.40 19.38
C PHE A 139 34.47 8.30 18.60
N LYS A 140 35.58 8.66 19.27
CA LYS A 140 36.90 8.27 18.78
C LYS A 140 37.06 6.75 18.93
N GLU A 141 37.43 6.09 17.83
CA GLU A 141 37.81 4.68 17.82
C GLU A 141 38.87 4.45 18.91
N GLY A 142 38.53 3.60 19.89
CA GLY A 142 39.42 3.23 21.01
C GLY A 142 38.90 3.53 22.42
N THR A 143 37.79 4.25 22.57
CA THR A 143 37.23 4.52 23.92
C THR A 143 36.44 3.31 24.42
N LYS A 144 37.05 2.50 25.31
CA LYS A 144 36.39 1.41 26.04
C LYS A 144 35.72 1.95 27.31
N PHE A 145 34.52 1.43 27.59
CA PHE A 145 33.73 1.66 28.81
C PHE A 145 34.48 1.26 30.08
#